data_AF-A0A3S4BXR4-F1
#
_entry.id   AF-A0A3S4BXR4-F1
#
_cell.length_a   1.000
_cell.length_b   1.000
_cell.length_c   1.000
_cell.angle_alpha   90.00
_cell.angle_beta   90.00
_cell.angle_gamma   90.00
#
_symmetry.space_group_name_H-M   'P 1'
#
loop_
_entity.id
_entity.type
_entity.pdbx_description
1 polymer ?
#
loop_
_entity_poly.entity_id
_entity_poly.type
_entity_poly.pdbx_seq_one_letter_code
_entity_poly.pdbx_strand_id
1 'polypeptide(L)'
;MARPWMPLYIADYRADTSHLNAAEHGAYLLLIMHYWTTGGLPDDDRQLARIACMTTAEWRRARSTVAAFFEAGWRHKRIDRELARVDETSSKYAERARKAASKRWSKPDVQQDVQQDVKHADEHASSMLGAPEPQPHPDKHGDGGDARPRDPDPLGRPAPIPAPAQPASLITPEAHALAAELAAIAGVGAGQDTPPGWCGAAHRVQTWLSRGWTRDVVLIGARASMARKRDGPPGGVGYFEPAIAREIAAQAKPIPEVVALPAKTIHGDPHGSSRQGRGDGFAALAAHYAARATGGG
;
A
#
# COMPACT_ATOMS: atom_id res chain seq x y z
N MET A 1 -19.31 9.93 15.47
CA MET A 1 -18.32 9.10 14.73
C MET A 1 -19.00 8.57 13.49
N ALA A 2 -18.31 8.52 12.34
CA ALA A 2 -18.88 7.91 11.14
C ALA A 2 -18.96 6.37 11.32
N ARG A 3 -20.09 5.77 10.95
CA ARG A 3 -20.32 4.31 11.02
C ARG A 3 -20.43 3.77 9.59
N PRO A 4 -19.30 3.41 8.94
CA PRO A 4 -19.28 3.10 7.50
C PRO A 4 -19.90 1.74 7.14
N TRP A 5 -20.12 0.87 8.11
CA TRP A 5 -20.65 -0.48 7.91
C TRP A 5 -21.77 -0.78 8.89
N MET A 6 -22.84 -1.44 8.42
CA MET A 6 -23.99 -1.87 9.21
C MET A 6 -24.19 -3.39 9.07
N PRO A 7 -24.30 -4.15 10.16
CA PRO A 7 -24.60 -5.59 10.10
C PRO A 7 -26.04 -5.83 9.62
N LEU A 8 -26.18 -6.64 8.56
CA LEU A 8 -27.47 -7.08 8.05
C LEU A 8 -27.44 -8.59 7.80
N TYR A 9 -28.19 -9.34 8.60
CA TYR A 9 -28.36 -10.78 8.43
C TYR A 9 -29.50 -11.04 7.44
N ILE A 10 -29.17 -11.57 6.27
CA ILE A 10 -30.12 -11.68 5.15
C ILE A 10 -31.26 -12.66 5.47
N ALA A 11 -30.97 -13.77 6.14
CA ALA A 11 -31.99 -14.75 6.52
C ALA A 11 -33.03 -14.13 7.46
N ASP A 12 -32.57 -13.50 8.55
CA ASP A 12 -33.44 -12.83 9.53
C ASP A 12 -34.24 -11.70 8.88
N TYR A 13 -33.57 -10.85 8.09
CA TYR A 13 -34.23 -9.76 7.39
C TYR A 13 -35.34 -10.27 6.48
N ARG A 14 -35.09 -11.31 5.67
CA ARG A 14 -36.11 -11.88 4.79
C ARG A 14 -37.23 -12.58 5.55
N ALA A 15 -36.94 -13.22 6.67
CA ALA A 15 -37.95 -13.85 7.51
C ALA A 15 -38.91 -12.81 8.11
N ASP A 16 -38.37 -11.72 8.65
CA ASP A 16 -39.17 -10.67 9.30
C ASP A 16 -39.95 -9.81 8.29
N THR A 17 -39.43 -9.66 7.06
CA THR A 17 -40.01 -8.74 6.06
C THR A 17 -40.76 -9.44 4.92
N SER A 18 -41.00 -10.75 4.99
CA SER A 18 -41.57 -11.52 3.87
C SER A 18 -42.97 -11.08 3.41
N HIS A 19 -43.70 -10.36 4.27
CA HIS A 19 -45.05 -9.87 4.01
C HIS A 19 -45.09 -8.46 3.40
N LEU A 20 -43.94 -7.80 3.29
CA LEU A 20 -43.83 -6.45 2.73
C LEU A 20 -43.85 -6.48 1.20
N ASN A 21 -44.39 -5.42 0.61
CA ASN A 21 -44.18 -5.16 -0.81
C ASN A 21 -42.82 -4.49 -1.07
N ALA A 22 -42.42 -4.38 -2.33
CA ALA A 22 -41.11 -3.82 -2.71
C ALA A 22 -40.88 -2.38 -2.21
N ALA A 23 -41.91 -1.54 -2.21
CA ALA A 23 -41.81 -0.16 -1.74
C ALA A 23 -41.67 -0.09 -0.21
N GLU A 24 -42.42 -0.93 0.53
CA GLU A 24 -42.33 -1.05 1.98
C GLU A 24 -40.97 -1.62 2.42
N HIS A 25 -40.43 -2.60 1.68
CA HIS A 25 -39.06 -3.08 1.88
C HIS A 25 -38.04 -1.94 1.75
N GLY A 26 -38.14 -1.15 0.66
CA GLY A 26 -37.26 -0.02 0.44
C GLY A 26 -37.36 1.02 1.56
N ALA A 27 -38.60 1.38 1.94
CA ALA A 27 -38.86 2.34 3.01
C ALA A 27 -38.25 1.89 4.34
N TYR A 28 -38.52 0.65 4.77
CA TYR A 28 -37.97 0.11 6.01
C TYR A 28 -36.44 0.08 5.98
N LEU A 29 -35.84 -0.40 4.88
CA LEU A 29 -34.40 -0.50 4.72
C LEU A 29 -33.71 0.87 4.80
N LEU A 30 -34.25 1.89 4.11
CA LEU A 30 -33.71 3.24 4.13
C LEU A 30 -33.81 3.88 5.52
N LEU A 31 -34.90 3.64 6.24
CA LEU A 31 -35.07 4.13 7.61
C LEU A 31 -34.05 3.52 8.57
N ILE A 32 -33.82 2.20 8.53
CA ILE A 32 -32.81 1.57 9.42
C ILE A 32 -31.37 1.97 9.05
N MET A 33 -31.09 2.23 7.76
CA MET A 33 -29.81 2.77 7.32
C MET A 33 -29.59 4.18 7.88
N HIS A 34 -30.59 5.05 7.78
CA HIS A 34 -30.53 6.39 8.38
C HIS A 34 -30.34 6.29 9.89
N TYR A 35 -31.17 5.50 10.57
CA TYR A 35 -31.08 5.25 12.00
C TYR A 35 -29.66 4.82 12.40
N TRP A 36 -29.04 3.89 11.67
CA TRP A 36 -27.67 3.46 11.96
C TRP A 36 -26.67 4.61 11.96
N THR A 37 -26.78 5.51 10.98
CA THR A 37 -25.85 6.63 10.84
C THR A 37 -26.07 7.73 11.87
N THR A 38 -27.32 8.03 12.23
CA THR A 38 -27.68 9.14 13.13
C THR A 38 -27.86 8.71 14.59
N GLY A 39 -28.18 7.45 14.84
CA GLY A 39 -28.56 6.90 16.15
C GLY A 39 -30.05 6.99 16.47
N GLY A 40 -30.89 7.44 15.53
CA GLY A 40 -32.33 7.58 15.75
C GLY A 40 -33.07 8.10 14.52
N LEU A 41 -34.40 8.10 14.60
CA LEU A 41 -35.28 8.63 13.55
C LEU A 41 -36.06 9.84 14.07
N PRO A 42 -36.42 10.80 13.21
CA PRO A 42 -37.31 11.89 13.57
C PRO A 42 -38.75 11.37 13.74
N ASP A 43 -39.52 12.01 14.62
CA ASP A 43 -40.94 11.67 14.84
C ASP A 43 -41.88 12.27 13.76
N ASP A 44 -41.39 13.20 12.94
CA ASP A 44 -42.17 13.89 11.92
C ASP A 44 -42.35 13.03 10.65
N ASP A 45 -43.61 12.75 10.30
CA ASP A 45 -43.97 11.93 9.13
C ASP A 45 -43.42 12.48 7.81
N ARG A 46 -43.27 13.80 7.65
CA ARG A 46 -42.74 14.38 6.41
C ARG A 46 -41.23 14.13 6.29
N GLN A 47 -40.49 14.18 7.39
CA GLN A 47 -39.08 13.81 7.41
C GLN A 47 -38.89 12.32 7.16
N LEU A 48 -39.70 11.47 7.79
CA LEU A 48 -39.67 10.03 7.57
C LEU A 48 -39.96 9.65 6.11
N ALA A 49 -40.97 10.27 5.50
CA ALA A 49 -41.27 10.08 4.08
C ALA A 49 -40.07 10.45 3.18
N ARG A 50 -39.38 11.56 3.48
CA ARG A 50 -38.19 11.99 2.73
C ARG A 50 -37.03 11.00 2.88
N ILE A 51 -36.78 10.52 4.11
CA ILE A 51 -35.73 9.52 4.37
C ILE A 51 -36.04 8.20 3.65
N ALA A 52 -37.31 7.78 3.67
CA ALA A 52 -37.78 6.60 2.95
C ALA A 52 -37.88 6.79 1.42
N CYS A 53 -37.55 7.97 0.90
CA CYS A 53 -37.68 8.34 -0.51
C CYS A 53 -39.10 8.13 -1.07
N MET A 54 -40.12 8.40 -0.25
CA MET A 54 -41.53 8.28 -0.61
C MET A 54 -42.21 9.65 -0.69
N THR A 55 -43.22 9.75 -1.55
CA THR A 55 -44.18 10.86 -1.47
C THR A 55 -45.01 10.77 -0.19
N THR A 56 -45.60 11.90 0.24
CA THR A 56 -46.48 11.93 1.41
C THR A 56 -47.66 10.96 1.28
N ALA A 57 -48.17 10.74 0.06
CA ALA A 57 -49.29 9.84 -0.18
C ALA A 57 -48.87 8.36 -0.05
N GLU A 58 -47.71 7.99 -0.59
CA GLU A 58 -47.15 6.64 -0.45
C GLU A 58 -46.80 6.34 1.00
N TRP A 59 -46.14 7.29 1.68
CA TRP A 59 -45.80 7.16 3.09
C TRP A 59 -47.05 6.90 3.95
N ARG A 60 -48.13 7.66 3.76
CA ARG A 60 -49.39 7.44 4.50
C ARG A 60 -49.94 6.03 4.36
N ARG A 61 -49.75 5.38 3.20
CA ARG A 61 -50.19 4.00 2.97
C ARG A 61 -49.24 2.98 3.62
N ALA A 62 -47.94 3.21 3.54
CA ALA A 62 -46.92 2.30 4.07
C ALA A 62 -46.67 2.47 5.59
N ARG A 63 -47.03 3.63 6.16
CA ARG A 63 -46.65 4.03 7.53
C ARG A 63 -47.05 3.00 8.57
N SER A 64 -48.27 2.48 8.54
CA SER A 64 -48.73 1.51 9.52
C SER A 64 -47.93 0.21 9.47
N THR A 65 -47.63 -0.28 8.27
CA THR A 65 -46.84 -1.50 8.06
C THR A 65 -45.39 -1.29 8.53
N VAL A 66 -44.76 -0.19 8.12
CA VAL A 66 -43.37 0.11 8.45
C VAL A 66 -43.20 0.44 9.94
N ALA A 67 -44.14 1.19 10.54
CA ALA A 67 -44.09 1.54 11.95
C ALA A 67 -44.18 0.33 12.88
N ALA A 68 -44.75 -0.79 12.43
CA ALA A 68 -44.83 -2.02 13.23
C ALA A 68 -43.45 -2.64 13.56
N PHE A 69 -42.40 -2.30 12.80
CA PHE A 69 -41.02 -2.72 13.09
C PHE A 69 -40.32 -1.84 14.15
N PHE A 70 -40.93 -0.72 14.52
CA PHE A 70 -40.36 0.25 15.45
C PHE A 70 -41.19 0.29 16.74
N GLU A 71 -40.51 0.58 17.84
CA GLU A 71 -41.15 0.89 19.12
C GLU A 71 -41.56 2.37 19.19
N ALA A 72 -42.15 2.77 20.32
CA ALA A 72 -42.46 4.16 20.58
C ALA A 72 -41.23 5.07 20.40
N GLY A 73 -41.41 6.22 19.75
CA GLY A 73 -40.32 7.14 19.40
C GLY A 73 -39.40 6.60 18.30
N TRP A 74 -39.94 5.77 17.39
CA TRP A 74 -39.23 5.19 16.24
C TRP A 74 -37.96 4.42 16.60
N ARG A 75 -37.91 3.82 17.80
CA ARG A 75 -36.76 3.05 18.30
C ARG A 75 -36.73 1.65 17.70
N HIS A 76 -35.53 1.09 17.50
CA HIS A 76 -35.37 -0.21 16.88
C HIS A 76 -34.43 -1.11 17.68
N LYS A 77 -34.99 -2.11 18.39
CA LYS A 77 -34.24 -3.03 19.29
C LYS A 77 -32.96 -3.60 18.72
N ARG A 78 -33.02 -4.17 17.51
CA ARG A 78 -31.85 -4.79 16.85
C ARG A 78 -30.75 -3.76 16.59
N ILE A 79 -31.12 -2.63 15.99
CA ILE A 79 -30.17 -1.57 15.63
C ILE A 79 -29.56 -0.95 16.88
N ASP A 80 -30.36 -0.67 17.91
CA ASP A 80 -29.87 -0.17 19.19
C ASP A 80 -28.86 -1.11 19.86
N ARG A 81 -29.10 -2.42 19.80
CA ARG A 81 -28.16 -3.44 20.30
C ARG A 81 -26.84 -3.41 19.54
N GLU A 82 -26.89 -3.33 18.21
CA GLU A 82 -25.69 -3.29 17.37
C GLU A 82 -24.92 -1.98 17.54
N LEU A 83 -25.62 -0.84 17.70
CA LEU A 83 -25.01 0.45 18.00
C LEU A 83 -24.26 0.40 19.34
N ALA A 84 -24.89 -0.13 20.40
CA ALA A 84 -24.25 -0.29 21.70
C ALA A 84 -22.97 -1.14 21.61
N ARG A 85 -23.00 -2.22 20.82
CA ARG A 85 -21.83 -3.09 20.59
C ARG A 85 -20.70 -2.37 19.87
N VAL A 86 -21.01 -1.59 18.84
CA VAL A 86 -20.03 -0.80 18.09
C VAL A 86 -19.43 0.29 18.97
N ASP A 87 -20.24 1.00 19.74
CA ASP A 87 -19.79 2.06 20.63
C ASP A 87 -18.88 1.51 21.75
N GLU A 88 -19.23 0.36 22.34
CA GLU A 88 -18.38 -0.32 23.33
C GLU A 88 -17.03 -0.73 22.72
N THR A 89 -17.07 -1.29 21.52
CA THR A 89 -15.87 -1.74 20.79
C THR A 89 -14.97 -0.56 20.43
N SER A 90 -15.56 0.53 19.94
CA SER A 90 -14.84 1.78 19.61
C SER A 90 -14.16 2.38 20.84
N SER A 91 -14.86 2.45 21.98
CA SER A 91 -14.28 2.90 23.26
C SER A 91 -13.08 2.06 23.68
N LYS A 92 -13.18 0.72 23.59
CA LYS A 92 -12.07 -0.18 23.91
C LYS A 92 -10.86 0.04 22.98
N TYR A 93 -11.09 0.26 21.68
CA TYR A 93 -10.01 0.56 20.74
C TYR A 93 -9.38 1.93 21.00
N ALA A 94 -10.19 2.95 21.29
CA ALA A 94 -9.70 4.28 21.64
C ALA A 94 -8.85 4.27 22.93
N GLU A 95 -9.27 3.52 23.95
CA GLU A 95 -8.47 3.35 25.18
C GLU A 95 -7.15 2.63 24.91
N ARG A 96 -7.16 1.56 24.12
CA ARG A 96 -5.93 0.84 23.73
C ARG A 96 -4.99 1.75 22.95
N ALA A 97 -5.52 2.53 22.01
CA ALA A 97 -4.76 3.52 21.26
C ALA A 97 -4.17 4.59 22.18
N ARG A 98 -4.95 5.13 23.14
CA ARG A 98 -4.47 6.10 24.13
C ARG A 98 -3.36 5.52 25.01
N LYS A 99 -3.53 4.29 25.51
CA LYS A 99 -2.49 3.58 26.31
C LYS A 99 -1.22 3.30 25.50
N ALA A 100 -1.35 2.99 24.22
CA ALA A 100 -0.19 2.80 23.33
C ALA A 100 0.52 4.13 23.06
N ALA A 101 -0.24 5.21 22.82
CA ALA A 101 0.30 6.55 22.61
C ALA A 101 1.00 7.08 23.86
N SER A 102 0.42 6.90 25.05
CA SER A 102 1.06 7.31 26.31
C SER A 102 2.36 6.53 26.55
N LYS A 103 2.39 5.21 26.33
CA LYS A 103 3.64 4.43 26.42
C LYS A 103 4.72 4.87 25.42
N ARG A 104 4.31 5.35 24.23
CA ARG A 104 5.25 5.86 23.22
C ARG A 104 5.84 7.21 23.62
N TRP A 105 5.04 8.09 24.23
CA TRP A 105 5.45 9.46 24.58
C TRP A 105 6.04 9.58 25.99
N SER A 106 5.71 8.67 26.91
CA SER A 106 6.20 8.67 28.30
C SER A 106 7.56 7.98 28.48
N LYS A 107 8.32 7.73 27.42
CA LYS A 107 9.71 7.31 27.59
C LYS A 107 10.50 8.53 28.09
N PRO A 108 11.12 8.47 29.29
CA PRO A 108 12.03 9.52 29.71
C PRO A 108 13.17 9.59 28.69
N ASP A 109 13.57 10.82 28.39
CA ASP A 109 14.75 11.14 27.60
C ASP A 109 15.94 10.38 28.19
N VAL A 110 16.31 9.26 27.55
CA VAL A 110 17.55 8.58 27.87
C VAL A 110 18.62 9.47 27.25
N GLN A 111 19.16 10.37 28.09
CA GLN A 111 20.43 11.04 27.87
C GLN A 111 21.49 9.96 27.66
N GLN A 112 21.67 9.54 26.41
CA GLN A 112 22.89 8.90 25.96
C GLN A 112 23.80 10.00 25.44
N ASP A 113 24.78 10.28 26.28
CA ASP A 113 25.97 11.08 26.07
C ASP A 113 26.62 10.73 24.73
N VAL A 114 26.50 11.63 23.75
CA VAL A 114 27.37 11.70 22.57
C VAL A 114 27.73 13.17 22.40
N GLN A 115 28.81 13.58 23.06
CA GLN A 115 29.57 14.77 22.69
C GLN A 115 30.11 14.61 21.26
N GLN A 116 30.22 15.75 20.56
CA GLN A 116 30.72 16.01 19.18
C GLN A 116 29.60 15.96 18.13
N ASP A 117 29.16 17.04 17.47
CA ASP A 117 29.81 18.30 17.13
C ASP A 117 28.73 19.41 17.03
N VAL A 118 28.92 20.53 17.74
CA VAL A 118 28.05 21.71 17.68
C VAL A 118 28.81 22.79 16.90
N LYS A 119 28.71 22.81 15.57
CA LYS A 119 28.95 24.01 14.75
C LYS A 119 28.04 23.99 13.52
N HIS A 120 27.44 25.16 13.26
CA HIS A 120 26.49 25.50 12.19
C HIS A 120 25.00 25.29 12.51
N ALA A 121 24.55 25.96 13.59
CA ALA A 121 23.19 26.46 13.70
C ALA A 121 23.26 27.99 13.75
N ASP A 122 23.29 28.63 12.58
CA ASP A 122 22.70 29.96 12.37
C ASP A 122 22.56 30.18 10.86
N GLU A 123 21.52 30.91 10.44
CA GLU A 123 21.13 31.20 9.05
C GLU A 123 20.30 30.14 8.30
N HIS A 124 19.00 30.05 8.62
CA HIS A 124 17.90 30.28 7.64
C HIS A 124 16.54 30.01 8.31
N ALA A 125 16.20 30.83 9.31
CA ALA A 125 14.83 31.03 9.77
C ALA A 125 14.37 32.43 9.36
N SER A 126 14.14 32.64 8.06
CA SER A 126 13.37 33.77 7.51
C SER A 126 13.06 33.54 6.03
N SER A 127 11.80 33.84 5.65
CA SER A 127 11.21 33.71 4.30
C SER A 127 10.87 32.26 3.91
N MET A 128 9.61 31.82 3.90
CA MET A 128 8.59 32.24 2.93
C MET A 128 7.18 32.07 3.52
N LEU A 129 6.56 33.18 3.93
CA LEU A 129 5.14 33.40 3.70
C LEU A 129 5.01 33.84 2.24
N GLY A 130 4.33 33.05 1.41
CA GLY A 130 4.15 33.40 0.01
C GLY A 130 3.46 32.28 -0.76
N ALA A 131 2.13 32.29 -0.75
CA ALA A 131 1.35 31.62 -1.78
C ALA A 131 1.59 32.29 -3.14
N PRO A 132 1.47 31.54 -4.25
CA PRO A 132 0.93 32.13 -5.47
C PRO A 132 -0.34 31.41 -5.92
N GLU A 133 -1.33 32.23 -6.20
CA GLU A 133 -2.62 31.98 -6.85
C GLU A 133 -2.45 31.79 -8.39
N PRO A 134 -3.40 31.17 -9.12
CA PRO A 134 -3.18 30.64 -10.48
C PRO A 134 -3.55 31.62 -11.60
N GLN A 135 -2.84 31.55 -12.74
CA GLN A 135 -3.13 32.28 -13.99
C GLN A 135 -2.55 31.47 -15.20
N PRO A 136 -2.91 31.72 -16.48
CA PRO A 136 -4.08 31.16 -17.19
C PRO A 136 -3.69 30.39 -18.48
N HIS A 137 -4.65 29.66 -19.07
CA HIS A 137 -4.52 29.02 -20.40
C HIS A 137 -4.36 30.04 -21.55
N PRO A 138 -3.63 29.70 -22.63
CA PRO A 138 -3.82 30.33 -23.93
C PRO A 138 -4.53 29.40 -24.93
N ASP A 139 -5.60 29.91 -25.52
CA ASP A 139 -6.21 29.42 -26.76
C ASP A 139 -5.30 29.66 -27.96
N LYS A 140 -5.22 28.70 -28.90
CA LYS A 140 -4.93 28.99 -30.32
C LYS A 140 -5.70 28.08 -31.28
N HIS A 141 -6.29 28.77 -32.25
CA HIS A 141 -7.09 28.35 -33.40
C HIS A 141 -6.29 27.73 -34.57
N GLY A 142 -7.02 26.96 -35.41
CA GLY A 142 -6.80 26.71 -36.85
C GLY A 142 -5.91 25.50 -37.16
N ASP A 143 -6.08 24.68 -38.20
CA ASP A 143 -6.85 24.65 -39.46
C ASP A 143 -6.61 23.20 -39.99
N GLY A 144 -7.57 22.40 -40.46
CA GLY A 144 -8.03 22.35 -41.85
C GLY A 144 -7.58 21.08 -42.60
N GLY A 145 -8.55 20.29 -43.11
CA GLY A 145 -8.43 19.28 -44.19
C GLY A 145 -7.93 17.87 -43.81
N ASP A 146 -8.49 16.74 -44.25
CA ASP A 146 -9.30 16.47 -45.44
C ASP A 146 -10.14 15.18 -45.23
N ALA A 147 -11.39 15.20 -45.69
CA ALA A 147 -12.37 14.13 -45.55
C ALA A 147 -12.61 13.43 -46.90
N ARG A 148 -12.67 12.10 -46.91
CA ARG A 148 -13.35 11.37 -48.00
C ARG A 148 -14.77 11.01 -47.53
N PRO A 149 -15.83 11.22 -48.36
CA PRO A 149 -17.21 11.05 -47.91
C PRO A 149 -17.59 9.56 -47.88
N ARG A 150 -18.27 9.14 -46.82
CA ARG A 150 -19.17 7.98 -46.82
C ARG A 150 -20.59 8.51 -46.59
N ASP A 151 -21.50 8.04 -47.42
CA ASP A 151 -22.89 8.51 -47.53
C ASP A 151 -23.65 8.47 -46.18
N PRO A 152 -24.60 9.39 -45.94
CA PRO A 152 -25.34 9.45 -44.68
C PRO A 152 -26.42 8.36 -44.58
N ASP A 153 -26.39 7.63 -43.46
CA ASP A 153 -27.44 6.73 -42.97
C ASP A 153 -28.73 7.54 -42.65
N PRO A 154 -29.93 7.17 -43.13
CA PRO A 154 -31.13 8.02 -43.06
C PRO A 154 -31.83 8.00 -41.69
N LEU A 155 -31.30 7.28 -40.70
CA LEU A 155 -31.96 7.09 -39.41
C LEU A 155 -31.16 7.81 -38.33
N GLY A 156 -31.51 9.08 -38.08
CA GLY A 156 -30.91 9.97 -37.06
C GLY A 156 -30.88 9.41 -35.65
N ARG A 157 -30.02 8.41 -35.41
CA ARG A 157 -29.65 7.90 -34.10
C ARG A 157 -28.50 8.78 -33.60
N PRO A 158 -28.63 9.46 -32.45
CA PRO A 158 -27.49 10.11 -31.83
C PRO A 158 -26.42 9.04 -31.55
N ALA A 159 -25.18 9.32 -31.94
CA ALA A 159 -24.05 8.44 -31.72
C ALA A 159 -23.91 8.07 -30.22
N PRO A 160 -23.44 6.86 -29.88
CA PRO A 160 -23.16 6.52 -28.50
C PRO A 160 -22.14 7.52 -27.95
N ILE A 161 -22.50 8.18 -26.84
CA ILE A 161 -21.58 9.03 -26.09
C ILE A 161 -20.34 8.17 -25.77
N PRO A 162 -19.11 8.60 -26.13
CA PRO A 162 -17.92 7.85 -25.75
C PRO A 162 -17.92 7.73 -24.23
N ALA A 163 -17.89 6.48 -23.73
CA ALA A 163 -17.80 6.23 -22.31
C ALA A 163 -16.59 7.01 -21.75
N PRO A 164 -16.73 7.72 -20.61
CA PRO A 164 -15.59 8.38 -19.99
C PRO A 164 -14.48 7.34 -19.79
N ALA A 165 -13.25 7.71 -20.14
CA ALA A 165 -12.08 6.87 -19.93
C ALA A 165 -12.11 6.37 -18.48
N GLN A 166 -12.07 5.05 -18.30
CA GLN A 166 -12.08 4.46 -16.95
C GLN A 166 -10.97 5.10 -16.13
N PRO A 167 -11.21 5.46 -14.86
CA PRO A 167 -10.15 6.00 -14.02
C PRO A 167 -9.01 4.97 -13.97
N ALA A 168 -7.80 5.40 -14.33
CA ALA A 168 -6.63 4.53 -14.32
C ALA A 168 -6.52 3.88 -12.93
N SER A 169 -6.34 2.55 -12.90
CA SER A 169 -6.14 1.80 -11.66
C SER A 169 -5.07 2.48 -10.80
N LEU A 170 -5.35 2.69 -9.50
CA LEU A 170 -4.42 3.29 -8.54
C LEU A 170 -3.13 2.47 -8.37
N ILE A 171 -3.14 1.19 -8.76
CA ILE A 171 -1.99 0.29 -8.75
C ILE A 171 -1.60 0.00 -10.19
N THR A 172 -0.34 0.27 -10.53
CA THR A 172 0.18 0.06 -11.88
C THR A 172 0.40 -1.43 -12.17
N PRO A 173 0.32 -1.86 -13.44
CA PRO A 173 0.68 -3.22 -13.84
C PRO A 173 2.11 -3.62 -13.42
N GLU A 174 3.02 -2.64 -13.40
CA GLU A 174 4.39 -2.82 -12.92
C GLU A 174 4.45 -3.23 -11.43
N ALA A 175 3.66 -2.57 -10.59
CA ALA A 175 3.59 -2.89 -9.17
C ALA A 175 3.06 -4.32 -8.92
N HIS A 176 2.10 -4.77 -9.74
CA HIS A 176 1.60 -6.15 -9.71
C HIS A 176 2.66 -7.16 -10.13
N ALA A 177 3.39 -6.90 -11.22
CA ALA A 177 4.46 -7.78 -11.70
C ALA A 177 5.59 -7.93 -10.67
N LEU A 178 6.05 -6.81 -10.11
CA LEU A 178 7.11 -6.80 -9.11
C LEU A 178 6.66 -7.49 -7.80
N ALA A 179 5.40 -7.34 -7.39
CA ALA A 179 4.86 -8.07 -6.25
C ALA A 179 4.83 -9.60 -6.46
N ALA A 180 4.48 -10.06 -7.67
CA ALA A 180 4.50 -11.48 -8.01
C ALA A 180 5.93 -12.06 -7.97
N GLU A 181 6.93 -11.29 -8.43
CA GLU A 181 8.33 -11.70 -8.35
C GLU A 181 8.86 -11.75 -6.92
N LEU A 182 8.46 -10.82 -6.06
CA LEU A 182 8.77 -10.88 -4.63
C LEU A 182 8.14 -12.11 -3.96
N ALA A 183 6.92 -12.46 -4.34
CA ALA A 183 6.25 -13.67 -3.85
C ALA A 183 7.00 -14.94 -4.28
N ALA A 184 7.43 -15.00 -5.55
CA ALA A 184 8.26 -16.09 -6.05
C ALA A 184 9.61 -16.20 -5.31
N ILE A 185 10.30 -15.07 -5.06
CA ILE A 185 11.55 -15.02 -4.29
C ILE A 185 11.33 -15.51 -2.84
N ALA A 186 10.18 -15.19 -2.27
CA ALA A 186 9.81 -15.60 -0.92
C ALA A 186 9.33 -17.05 -0.79
N GLY A 187 9.13 -17.75 -1.92
CA GLY A 187 8.53 -19.09 -1.93
C GLY A 187 7.05 -19.08 -1.56
N VAL A 188 6.36 -17.96 -1.80
CA VAL A 188 4.93 -17.78 -1.52
C VAL A 188 4.16 -17.82 -2.83
N GLY A 189 3.24 -18.77 -2.98
CA GLY A 189 2.42 -18.89 -4.19
C GLY A 189 1.59 -17.63 -4.43
N ALA A 190 1.52 -17.17 -5.69
CA ALA A 190 0.66 -16.05 -6.08
C ALA A 190 -0.75 -16.56 -6.40
N GLY A 191 -1.78 -16.07 -5.71
CA GLY A 191 -3.19 -16.44 -5.97
C GLY A 191 -4.01 -16.76 -4.71
N GLN A 192 -4.93 -17.74 -4.79
CA GLN A 192 -5.78 -18.18 -3.67
C GLN A 192 -4.98 -18.66 -2.43
N ASP A 193 -3.74 -19.12 -2.63
CA ASP A 193 -2.86 -19.62 -1.56
C ASP A 193 -1.98 -18.51 -0.94
N THR A 194 -2.26 -17.24 -1.24
CA THR A 194 -1.48 -16.11 -0.72
C THR A 194 -1.73 -15.95 0.80
N PRO A 195 -0.70 -16.02 1.66
CA PRO A 195 -0.84 -15.82 3.09
C PRO A 195 -1.39 -14.42 3.42
N PRO A 196 -2.13 -14.25 4.54
CA PRO A 196 -2.78 -12.98 4.87
C PRO A 196 -1.87 -11.75 4.89
N GLY A 197 -0.59 -11.90 5.27
CA GLY A 197 0.37 -10.79 5.28
C GLY A 197 1.00 -10.46 3.91
N TRP A 198 0.67 -11.25 2.89
CA TRP A 198 1.01 -11.00 1.47
C TRP A 198 -0.17 -10.44 0.68
N CYS A 199 -1.38 -10.42 1.24
CA CYS A 199 -2.53 -9.73 0.67
C CYS A 199 -2.21 -8.25 0.47
N GLY A 200 -2.45 -7.74 -0.73
CA GLY A 200 -2.17 -6.34 -1.07
C GLY A 200 -0.68 -6.03 -1.29
N ALA A 201 0.17 -7.04 -1.52
CA ALA A 201 1.59 -6.88 -1.88
C ALA A 201 1.82 -5.77 -2.93
N ALA A 202 1.03 -5.77 -4.01
CA ALA A 202 1.12 -4.80 -5.09
C ALA A 202 0.91 -3.35 -4.62
N HIS A 203 0.05 -3.10 -3.64
CA HIS A 203 -0.16 -1.76 -3.09
C HIS A 203 1.07 -1.26 -2.31
N ARG A 204 1.72 -2.15 -1.55
CA ARG A 204 2.95 -1.81 -0.84
C ARG A 204 4.11 -1.56 -1.82
N VAL A 205 4.22 -2.38 -2.86
CA VAL A 205 5.19 -2.18 -3.95
C VAL A 205 4.92 -0.86 -4.69
N GLN A 206 3.65 -0.53 -4.98
CA GLN A 206 3.28 0.76 -5.57
C GLN A 206 3.77 1.93 -4.71
N THR A 207 3.68 1.81 -3.38
CA THR A 207 4.18 2.84 -2.45
C THR A 207 5.70 2.99 -2.55
N TRP A 208 6.46 1.92 -2.76
CA TRP A 208 7.91 1.97 -2.94
C TRP A 208 8.29 2.61 -4.29
N LEU A 209 7.63 2.20 -5.38
CA LEU A 209 7.84 2.80 -6.71
C LEU A 209 7.55 4.30 -6.71
N SER A 210 6.45 4.73 -6.07
CA SER A 210 6.11 6.16 -5.92
C SER A 210 7.11 6.94 -5.07
N ARG A 211 7.92 6.28 -4.23
CA ARG A 211 9.03 6.88 -3.47
C ARG A 211 10.36 6.88 -4.23
N GLY A 212 10.35 6.47 -5.50
CA GLY A 212 11.53 6.39 -6.35
C GLY A 212 12.38 5.15 -6.12
N TRP A 213 11.88 4.13 -5.41
CA TRP A 213 12.61 2.87 -5.26
C TRP A 213 12.52 2.11 -6.59
N THR A 214 13.67 1.86 -7.21
CA THR A 214 13.70 1.17 -8.49
C THR A 214 13.47 -0.33 -8.30
N ARG A 215 12.93 -0.96 -9.34
CA ARG A 215 12.68 -2.41 -9.40
C ARG A 215 13.92 -3.22 -9.02
N ASP A 216 15.09 -2.87 -9.56
CA ASP A 216 16.32 -3.63 -9.36
C ASP A 216 16.76 -3.61 -7.90
N VAL A 217 16.70 -2.44 -7.26
CA VAL A 217 17.05 -2.28 -5.84
C VAL A 217 16.13 -3.09 -4.94
N VAL A 218 14.83 -3.11 -5.25
CA VAL A 218 13.84 -3.92 -4.54
C VAL A 218 14.17 -5.41 -4.66
N LEU A 219 14.48 -5.89 -5.86
CA LEU A 219 14.80 -7.30 -6.11
C LEU A 219 16.14 -7.72 -5.47
N ILE A 220 17.16 -6.86 -5.51
CA ILE A 220 18.46 -7.11 -4.88
C ILE A 220 18.29 -7.26 -3.36
N GLY A 221 17.60 -6.31 -2.73
CA GLY A 221 17.32 -6.35 -1.29
C GLY A 221 16.50 -7.58 -0.88
N ALA A 222 15.52 -7.97 -1.69
CA ALA A 222 14.69 -9.15 -1.44
C ALA A 222 15.49 -10.46 -1.54
N ARG A 223 16.26 -10.64 -2.62
CA ARG A 223 17.13 -11.83 -2.80
C ARG A 223 18.17 -11.94 -1.69
N ALA A 224 18.83 -10.83 -1.33
CA ALA A 224 19.80 -10.79 -0.24
C ALA A 224 19.16 -11.16 1.12
N SER A 225 17.90 -10.79 1.33
CA SER A 225 17.17 -11.16 2.56
C SER A 225 16.80 -12.63 2.60
N MET A 226 16.34 -13.19 1.48
CA MET A 226 15.99 -14.61 1.40
C MET A 226 17.21 -15.51 1.46
N ALA A 227 18.36 -15.10 0.90
CA ALA A 227 19.62 -15.85 1.00
C ALA A 227 20.09 -16.05 2.45
N ARG A 228 19.74 -15.13 3.37
CA ARG A 228 20.09 -15.23 4.79
C ARG A 228 19.02 -15.91 5.65
N LYS A 229 17.80 -16.06 5.13
CA LYS A 229 16.67 -16.59 5.88
C LYS A 229 16.72 -18.12 5.89
N ARG A 230 16.71 -18.70 7.10
CA ARG A 230 16.72 -20.16 7.30
C ARG A 230 15.32 -20.71 7.61
N ASP A 231 14.43 -19.86 8.11
CA ASP A 231 13.10 -20.25 8.61
C ASP A 231 11.97 -19.74 7.70
N GLY A 232 11.28 -20.66 7.03
CA GLY A 232 9.99 -20.47 6.34
C GLY A 232 9.88 -19.27 5.38
N PRO A 233 8.70 -19.06 4.76
CA PRO A 233 8.43 -17.83 4.03
C PRO A 233 8.27 -16.64 5.01
N PRO A 234 8.64 -15.41 4.62
CA PRO A 234 8.35 -14.21 5.41
C PRO A 234 6.85 -14.03 5.63
N GLY A 235 6.46 -13.51 6.80
CA GLY A 235 5.05 -13.26 7.14
C GLY A 235 4.37 -12.19 6.27
N GLY A 236 5.13 -11.40 5.50
CA GLY A 236 4.59 -10.42 4.56
C GLY A 236 5.67 -9.62 3.82
N VAL A 237 5.23 -8.84 2.84
CA VAL A 237 6.13 -8.06 1.95
C VAL A 237 6.96 -7.01 2.68
N GLY A 238 6.47 -6.50 3.83
CA GLY A 238 7.19 -5.52 4.64
C GLY A 238 8.52 -6.05 5.21
N TYR A 239 8.72 -7.37 5.22
CA TYR A 239 9.97 -7.99 5.67
C TYR A 239 11.20 -7.53 4.88
N PHE A 240 11.04 -7.16 3.61
CA PHE A 240 12.16 -6.79 2.74
C PHE A 240 12.60 -5.33 2.89
N GLU A 241 11.77 -4.46 3.48
CA GLU A 241 12.04 -3.01 3.56
C GLU A 241 13.40 -2.66 4.16
N PRO A 242 13.87 -3.28 5.27
CA PRO A 242 15.18 -2.95 5.84
C PRO A 242 16.37 -3.37 4.95
N ALA A 243 16.22 -4.40 4.13
CA ALA A 243 17.28 -4.81 3.21
C ALA A 243 17.30 -3.94 1.96
N ILE A 244 16.13 -3.57 1.45
CA ILE A 244 16.00 -2.65 0.31
C ILE A 244 16.54 -1.28 0.71
N ALA A 245 16.20 -0.77 1.90
CA ALA A 245 16.72 0.51 2.41
C ALA A 245 18.26 0.52 2.55
N ARG A 246 18.86 -0.62 2.95
CA ARG A 246 20.32 -0.76 3.00
C ARG A 246 20.96 -0.71 1.62
N GLU A 247 20.32 -1.33 0.62
CA GLU A 247 20.79 -1.28 -0.76
C GLU A 247 20.71 0.14 -1.34
N ILE A 248 19.60 0.85 -1.09
CA ILE A 248 19.47 2.27 -1.46
C ILE A 248 20.57 3.11 -0.83
N ALA A 249 20.84 2.92 0.46
CA ALA A 249 21.90 3.65 1.17
C ALA A 249 23.30 3.30 0.64
N ALA A 250 23.53 2.05 0.24
CA ALA A 250 24.79 1.63 -0.37
C ALA A 250 25.01 2.30 -1.74
N GLN A 251 23.96 2.42 -2.55
CA GLN A 251 24.02 3.08 -3.86
C GLN A 251 24.17 4.60 -3.77
N ALA A 252 23.67 5.20 -2.68
CA ALA A 252 23.86 6.62 -2.39
C ALA A 252 25.24 6.95 -1.78
N LYS A 253 26.10 5.95 -1.51
CA LYS A 253 27.43 6.18 -0.94
C LYS A 253 28.35 6.78 -2.01
N PRO A 254 28.97 7.95 -1.77
CA PRO A 254 29.88 8.56 -2.73
C PRO A 254 31.10 7.65 -2.97
N ILE A 255 31.56 7.62 -4.22
CA ILE A 255 32.69 6.78 -4.66
C ILE A 255 33.93 7.14 -3.80
N PRO A 256 34.63 6.15 -3.22
CA PRO A 256 35.85 6.43 -2.47
C PRO A 256 36.91 7.04 -3.39
N GLU A 257 37.53 8.13 -2.94
CA GLU A 257 38.60 8.81 -3.67
C GLU A 257 39.80 7.87 -3.83
N VAL A 258 40.20 7.60 -5.08
CA VAL A 258 41.37 6.77 -5.38
C VAL A 258 42.62 7.60 -5.07
N VAL A 259 43.17 7.43 -3.87
CA VAL A 259 44.52 7.94 -3.56
C VAL A 259 45.53 7.10 -4.34
N ALA A 260 46.02 7.65 -5.45
CA ALA A 260 47.14 7.08 -6.17
C ALA A 260 48.38 7.11 -5.27
N LEU A 261 48.74 5.95 -4.71
CA LEU A 261 50.02 5.81 -4.01
C LEU A 261 51.14 5.93 -5.05
N PRO A 262 52.12 6.84 -4.88
CA PRO A 262 53.20 7.00 -5.85
C PRO A 262 54.01 5.71 -5.94
N ALA A 263 54.37 5.33 -7.17
CA ALA A 263 55.23 4.18 -7.42
C ALA A 263 56.54 4.35 -6.66
N LYS A 264 56.80 3.47 -5.70
CA LYS A 264 58.04 3.47 -4.93
C LYS A 264 59.11 2.80 -5.80
N THR A 265 59.94 3.60 -6.48
CA THR A 265 61.13 3.10 -7.17
C THR A 265 62.08 2.54 -6.13
N ILE A 266 62.20 1.21 -6.07
CA ILE A 266 63.17 0.54 -5.22
C ILE A 266 64.51 0.61 -5.96
N HIS A 267 65.43 1.48 -5.52
CA HIS A 267 66.83 1.38 -5.90
C HIS A 267 67.46 0.27 -5.05
N GLY A 268 67.74 -0.87 -5.67
CA GLY A 268 68.53 -1.92 -5.08
C GLY A 268 70.02 -1.65 -5.32
N ASP A 269 70.77 -1.38 -4.25
CA ASP A 269 72.22 -1.39 -4.29
C ASP A 269 72.72 -2.83 -4.51
N PRO A 270 73.64 -3.08 -5.46
CA PRO A 270 74.15 -4.42 -5.69
C PRO A 270 75.28 -4.72 -4.69
N HIS A 271 74.92 -5.04 -3.45
CA HIS A 271 75.86 -5.71 -2.55
C HIS A 271 75.66 -7.22 -2.63
N GLY A 272 76.38 -7.84 -3.58
CA GLY A 272 76.56 -9.28 -3.65
C GLY A 272 77.28 -9.78 -2.40
N SER A 273 76.57 -10.53 -1.56
CA SER A 273 77.17 -11.50 -0.65
C SER A 273 76.76 -12.88 -1.15
N SER A 274 77.71 -13.58 -1.76
CA SER A 274 77.64 -14.98 -2.13
C SER A 274 77.25 -15.83 -0.91
N ARG A 275 76.09 -16.51 -0.99
CA ARG A 275 75.79 -17.64 -0.11
C ARG A 275 75.47 -18.87 -0.95
N GLN A 276 76.52 -19.62 -1.15
CA GLN A 276 76.60 -20.97 -1.67
C GLN A 276 75.69 -21.89 -0.85
N GLY A 277 74.74 -22.59 -1.50
CA GLY A 277 73.91 -23.55 -0.76
C GLY A 277 72.67 -24.08 -1.47
N ARG A 278 72.89 -25.08 -2.33
CA ARG A 278 72.02 -26.27 -2.53
C ARG A 278 70.68 -26.05 -3.24
N GLY A 279 70.67 -26.44 -4.51
CA GLY A 279 69.50 -26.56 -5.37
C GLY A 279 68.61 -27.77 -5.06
N ASP A 280 67.63 -27.90 -5.94
CA ASP A 280 66.79 -29.08 -6.17
C ASP A 280 65.55 -29.25 -5.28
N GLY A 281 64.67 -28.24 -5.31
CA GLY A 281 63.29 -28.33 -4.79
C GLY A 281 62.18 -28.39 -5.86
N PHE A 282 62.49 -28.14 -7.14
CA PHE A 282 61.46 -27.90 -8.17
C PHE A 282 61.26 -29.03 -9.20
N ALA A 283 61.97 -30.16 -9.06
CA ALA A 283 61.78 -31.32 -9.94
C ALA A 283 60.69 -32.32 -9.46
N ALA A 284 60.19 -32.18 -8.22
CA ALA A 284 59.32 -33.18 -7.61
C ALA A 284 57.80 -32.97 -7.85
N LEU A 285 57.36 -31.83 -8.41
CA LEU A 285 55.93 -31.56 -8.61
C LEU A 285 55.42 -31.90 -10.02
N ALA A 286 56.32 -32.07 -11.00
CA ALA A 286 55.97 -32.41 -12.39
C ALA A 286 55.67 -33.90 -12.61
N ALA A 287 56.13 -34.79 -11.71
CA ALA A 287 55.90 -36.23 -11.82
C ALA A 287 54.53 -36.69 -11.28
N HIS A 288 53.82 -35.84 -10.52
CA HIS A 288 52.55 -36.22 -9.87
C HIS A 288 51.30 -35.96 -10.74
N TYR A 289 51.44 -35.26 -11.88
CA TYR A 289 50.34 -34.99 -12.81
C TYR A 289 50.34 -35.86 -14.09
N ALA A 290 51.40 -36.64 -14.33
CA ALA A 290 51.49 -37.54 -15.50
C ALA A 290 50.95 -38.97 -15.24
N ALA A 291 50.63 -39.33 -14.00
CA ALA A 291 50.20 -40.69 -13.62
C ALA A 291 48.68 -40.88 -13.41
N ARG A 292 47.84 -39.90 -13.79
CA ARG A 292 46.37 -40.00 -13.66
C ARG A 292 45.61 -39.94 -15.00
N ALA A 293 46.31 -40.05 -16.12
CA ALA A 293 45.73 -39.97 -17.48
C ALA A 293 45.80 -41.29 -18.29
N THR A 294 46.12 -42.43 -17.67
CA THR A 294 46.04 -43.75 -18.32
C THR A 294 45.57 -44.80 -17.32
N GLY A 295 44.28 -45.12 -17.34
CA GLY A 295 43.69 -46.18 -16.51
C GLY A 295 42.17 -46.15 -16.51
N GLY A 296 41.55 -46.03 -17.69
CA GLY A 296 40.14 -46.32 -17.91
C GLY A 296 40.05 -47.53 -18.83
N GLY A 297 39.44 -48.61 -18.32
CA GLY A 297 39.26 -49.91 -18.97
C GLY A 297 38.79 -50.92 -17.95
#